data_AF-A0A915NHX0-F1
#
_entry.id   AF-A0A915NHX0-F1
#
_cell.length_a   1.000
_cell.length_b   1.000
_cell.length_c   1.000
_cell.angle_alpha   90.00
_cell.angle_beta   90.00
_cell.angle_gamma   90.00
#
_symmetry.space_group_name_H-M   'P 1'
#
loop_
_entity.id
_entity.type
_entity.pdbx_description
1 polymer ?
#
loop_
_entity_poly.entity_id
_entity_poly.type
_entity_poly.pdbx_seq_one_letter_code
_entity_poly.pdbx_strand_id
1 'polypeptide(L)'
;LGGLLILFACTVTALLGISEYAAWHHSCWTIGKELCGRQLLSNLLGFSLIGFSACVFLLIANPRWKRRPLPEEECLNSLVDEE
;
A
#
# COMPACT_ATOMS: atom_id res chain seq x y z
N LEU A 1 6.48 4.13 12.29
CA LEU A 1 5.24 3.34 12.50
C LEU A 1 4.01 4.03 11.91
N GLY A 2 3.74 5.30 12.23
CA GLY A 2 2.55 6.03 11.73
C GLY A 2 2.37 5.98 10.21
N GLY A 3 3.43 6.25 9.43
CA GLY A 3 3.35 6.18 7.96
C GLY A 3 2.97 4.81 7.39
N LEU A 4 3.39 3.72 8.05
CA LEU A 4 3.02 2.35 7.64
C LEU A 4 1.53 2.07 7.89
N LEU A 5 1.00 2.53 9.03
CA LEU A 5 -0.42 2.39 9.34
C LEU A 5 -1.29 3.18 8.37
N ILE A 6 -0.85 4.37 7.98
CA ILE A 6 -1.54 5.19 6.98
C ILE A 6 -1.55 4.48 5.63
N LEU A 7 -0.39 3.97 5.17
CA LEU A 7 -0.32 3.22 3.92
C LEU A 7 -1.25 1.99 3.92
N PHE A 8 -1.28 1.27 5.04
CA PHE A 8 -2.18 0.12 5.21
C PHE A 8 -3.65 0.55 5.12
N ALA A 9 -4.06 1.58 5.87
CA ALA A 9 -5.43 2.09 5.84
C ALA A 9 -5.82 2.57 4.44
N CYS A 10 -4.97 3.34 3.76
CA CYS A 10 -5.22 3.78 2.38
C CYS A 10 -5.38 2.61 1.41
N THR A 11 -4.55 1.56 1.55
CA THR A 11 -4.64 0.35 0.71
C THR A 11 -5.99 -0.35 0.92
N VAL A 12 -6.41 -0.54 2.18
CA VAL A 12 -7.70 -1.14 2.52
C VAL A 12 -8.85 -0.31 1.96
N THR A 13 -8.83 1.01 2.16
CA THR A 13 -9.88 1.91 1.64
C THR A 13 -9.98 1.84 0.11
N ALA A 14 -8.86 1.80 -0.60
CA ALA A 14 -8.86 1.66 -2.05
C ALA A 14 -9.46 0.31 -2.50
N LEU A 15 -9.13 -0.79 -1.83
CA LEU A 15 -9.71 -2.11 -2.11
C LEU A 15 -11.21 -2.16 -1.86
N LEU A 16 -11.68 -1.53 -0.77
CA LEU A 16 -13.10 -1.40 -0.48
C LEU A 16 -13.81 -0.61 -1.59
N GLY A 17 -13.24 0.52 -2.03
CA GLY A 17 -13.81 1.32 -3.12
C GLY A 17 -13.87 0.58 -4.46
N ILE A 18 -12.82 -0.18 -4.81
CA ILE A 18 -12.83 -1.05 -6.01
C ILE A 18 -13.96 -2.10 -5.89
N SER A 19 -14.09 -2.71 -4.72
CA SER A 19 -15.10 -3.75 -4.45
C SER A 19 -16.52 -3.19 -4.52
N GLU A 20 -16.76 -2.03 -3.91
CA GLU A 20 -18.06 -1.34 -3.94
C GLU A 20 -18.44 -0.95 -5.38
N TYR A 21 -17.50 -0.35 -6.12
CA TYR A 21 -17.74 0.03 -7.51
C TYR A 21 -18.08 -1.21 -8.37
N ALA A 22 -17.31 -2.29 -8.23
CA ALA A 22 -17.55 -3.53 -8.95
C ALA A 22 -18.91 -4.14 -8.59
N ALA A 23 -19.29 -4.17 -7.30
CA ALA A 23 -20.57 -4.72 -6.86
C ALA A 23 -21.77 -4.01 -7.50
N TRP A 24 -21.71 -2.68 -7.68
CA TRP A 24 -22.81 -1.90 -8.23
C TRP A 24 -22.81 -1.77 -9.76
N HIS A 25 -21.63 -1.81 -10.39
CA HIS A 25 -21.52 -1.56 -11.84
C HIS A 25 -21.26 -2.81 -12.67
N HIS A 26 -20.81 -3.91 -12.06
CA HIS A 26 -20.52 -5.16 -12.76
C HIS A 26 -21.61 -6.20 -12.45
N SER A 27 -22.76 -6.08 -13.11
CA SER A 27 -23.91 -6.98 -12.92
C SER A 27 -23.64 -8.43 -13.36
N CYS A 28 -22.51 -8.69 -14.04
CA CYS A 28 -22.18 -10.00 -14.60
C CYS A 28 -22.01 -11.07 -13.53
N TRP A 29 -21.39 -10.74 -12.39
CA TRP A 29 -21.22 -11.68 -11.29
C TRP A 29 -22.49 -11.82 -10.44
N THR A 30 -23.15 -10.70 -10.13
CA THR A 30 -24.32 -10.67 -9.23
C THR A 30 -25.59 -11.21 -9.88
N ILE A 31 -25.79 -10.97 -11.17
CA ILE A 31 -26.99 -11.41 -11.91
C ILE A 31 -26.65 -12.60 -12.81
N GLY A 32 -25.63 -12.47 -13.65
CA GLY A 32 -25.26 -13.49 -14.64
C GLY A 32 -24.53 -14.69 -14.06
N LYS A 33 -23.88 -14.54 -12.88
CA LYS A 33 -22.92 -15.50 -12.31
C LYS A 33 -21.80 -15.89 -13.28
N GLU A 34 -21.45 -14.98 -14.18
CA GLU A 34 -20.40 -15.18 -15.17
C GLU A 34 -19.20 -14.27 -14.86
N LEU A 35 -18.00 -14.79 -15.14
CA LEU A 35 -16.77 -14.01 -15.10
C LEU A 35 -16.70 -13.12 -16.33
N CYS A 36 -16.97 -11.83 -16.17
CA CYS A 36 -16.78 -10.87 -17.25
C CYS A 36 -15.39 -10.22 -17.20
N GLY A 37 -14.93 -9.75 -18.38
CA GLY A 37 -13.64 -9.08 -18.49
C GLY A 37 -13.52 -7.83 -17.61
N ARG A 38 -14.62 -7.09 -17.38
CA ARG A 38 -14.61 -5.93 -16.47
C ARG A 38 -14.32 -6.34 -15.03
N GLN A 39 -14.93 -7.42 -14.55
CA GLN A 39 -14.66 -7.93 -13.20
C GLN A 39 -13.23 -8.43 -13.07
N LEU A 40 -12.73 -9.13 -14.10
CA LEU A 40 -11.35 -9.60 -14.14
C LEU A 40 -10.37 -8.43 -14.04
N LEU A 41 -10.61 -7.34 -14.79
CA LEU A 41 -9.77 -6.14 -14.75
C LEU A 41 -9.80 -5.45 -13.38
N SER A 42 -10.98 -5.29 -12.76
CA SER A 42 -11.07 -4.71 -11.41
C SER A 42 -10.35 -5.55 -10.36
N ASN A 43 -10.47 -6.88 -10.43
CA ASN A 43 -9.76 -7.77 -9.53
C ASN A 43 -8.25 -7.72 -9.76
N LEU A 44 -7.80 -7.69 -11.02
CA LEU A 44 -6.38 -7.55 -11.37
C LEU A 44 -5.80 -6.25 -10.80
N LEU A 45 -6.55 -5.14 -10.92
CA LEU A 45 -6.18 -3.86 -10.32
C LEU A 45 -6.05 -3.98 -8.80
N GLY A 46 -7.03 -4.58 -8.11
CA GLY A 46 -6.98 -4.82 -6.68
C GLY A 46 -5.76 -5.67 -6.26
N PHE A 47 -5.48 -6.76 -6.96
CA PHE A 47 -4.31 -7.60 -6.68
C PHE A 47 -2.98 -6.88 -6.95
N SER A 48 -2.91 -6.07 -8.00
CA SER A 48 -1.70 -5.28 -8.28
C SER A 48 -1.43 -4.25 -7.18
N LEU A 49 -2.48 -3.63 -6.62
CA LEU A 49 -2.37 -2.71 -5.50
C LEU A 49 -1.88 -3.42 -4.22
N ILE A 50 -2.42 -4.60 -3.92
CA ILE A 50 -1.96 -5.44 -2.80
C ILE A 50 -0.48 -5.79 -2.98
N GLY A 51 -0.08 -6.22 -4.18
CA GLY A 51 1.30 -6.55 -4.50
C GLY A 51 2.24 -5.36 -4.30
N PHE A 52 1.85 -4.18 -4.81
CA PHE A 52 2.60 -2.94 -4.62
C PHE A 52 2.78 -2.60 -3.12
N SER A 53 1.69 -2.59 -2.36
CA SER A 53 1.74 -2.28 -0.92
C SER A 53 2.57 -3.30 -0.14
N ALA A 54 2.51 -4.59 -0.51
CA ALA A 54 3.36 -5.63 0.06
C ALA A 54 4.85 -5.40 -0.24
N CYS A 55 5.20 -5.06 -1.47
CA CYS A 55 6.57 -4.71 -1.84
C CYS A 55 7.10 -3.52 -1.03
N VAL A 56 6.30 -2.45 -0.89
CA VAL A 56 6.68 -1.29 -0.07
C VAL A 56 6.86 -1.68 1.39
N PHE A 57 5.98 -2.51 1.94
CA PHE A 57 6.10 -3.00 3.32
C PHE A 57 7.39 -3.79 3.53
N LEU A 58 7.74 -4.70 2.61
CA LEU A 58 8.98 -5.47 2.66
C LEU A 58 10.22 -4.57 2.58
N LEU A 59 10.18 -3.53 1.75
CA LEU A 59 11.27 -2.55 1.64
C LEU A 59 11.48 -1.81 2.97
N ILE A 60 10.40 -1.35 3.61
CA ILE A 60 10.49 -0.57 4.86
C ILE A 60 10.86 -1.46 6.05
N ALA A 61 10.36 -2.70 6.08
CA ALA A 61 10.61 -3.63 7.19
C ALA A 61 12.05 -4.15 7.23
N ASN A 62 12.81 -4.06 6.13
CA ASN A 62 14.17 -4.54 6.08
C ASN A 62 15.17 -3.51 6.67
N PRO A 63 15.75 -3.77 7.86
CA PRO A 63 16.65 -2.83 8.52
C PRO A 63 17.93 -2.58 7.72
N ARG A 64 18.30 -3.49 6.80
CA ARG A 64 19.48 -3.35 5.94
C ARG A 64 19.38 -2.17 4.96
N TRP A 65 18.17 -1.75 4.63
CA TRP A 65 17.91 -0.66 3.69
C TRP A 65 17.58 0.66 4.38
N LYS A 66 17.66 0.70 5.72
CA LYS A 66 17.48 1.94 6.47
C LYS A 66 18.60 2.92 6.10
N ARG A 67 18.23 4.15 5.71
CA ARG A 67 19.18 5.23 5.45
C ARG A 67 20.06 5.42 6.69
N ARG A 68 21.38 5.39 6.50
CA ARG A 68 22.33 5.81 7.51
C ARG A 68 22.49 7.33 7.45
N PRO A 69 22.58 8.01 8.60
CA PRO A 69 22.90 9.43 8.60
C PRO A 69 24.26 9.66 7.96
N LEU A 70 24.46 10.84 7.38
CA LEU A 70 25.78 11.24 6.91
C LEU A 70 26.65 11.67 8.12
N PRO A 71 27.99 11.62 8.03
CA PRO A 71 28.88 11.99 9.14
C PRO A 71 28.61 13.40 9.68
N GLU A 72 28.28 14.35 8.81
CA GLU A 72 27.89 15.71 9.19
C GLU A 72 26.57 15.77 9.96
N GLU A 73 25.60 14.89 9.67
CA GLU A 73 24.34 14.80 10.40
C GLU A 73 24.55 14.16 11.78
N GLU A 74 25.48 13.20 11.90
CA GLU A 74 25.85 12.59 13.19
C GLU A 74 26.49 13.61 14.14
N CYS A 75 27.41 14.43 13.64
CA CYS A 75 28.06 15.49 14.41
C CYS A 75 27.06 16.56 14.86
N LEU A 76 26.14 16.97 13.97
CA LEU A 76 25.10 17.93 14.33
C LEU A 76 24.16 17.37 15.41
N ASN A 77 23.74 16.11 15.28
CA ASN A 77 22.86 15.48 16.27
C ASN A 77 23.53 15.37 17.65
N SER A 78 24.81 15.01 17.71
CA SER A 78 25.52 14.94 19.00
C SER A 78 25.64 16.30 19.67
N LEU A 79 25.80 17.39 18.90
CA LEU A 79 25.86 18.75 19.45
C LEU A 79 24.50 19.23 19.98
N VAL A 80 23.41 18.83 19.33
CA VAL A 80 22.05 19.14 19.79
C VAL A 80 21.67 18.33 21.04
N ASP A 81 22.15 17.09 21.16
CA ASP A 81 21.87 16.24 22.32
C ASP A 81 22.68 16.64 23.59
N GLU A 82 23.73 17.45 23.45
CA GLU A 82 24.55 17.96 24.56
C GLU A 82 24.05 19.29 25.16
N GLU A 83 23.07 19.96 24.53
CA GLU A 83 22.43 21.21 24.99
C GLU A 83 21.15 20.97 25.80
#